data_AF-J8QEY5-F1
#
_entry.id   AF-J8QEY5-F1
#
_cell.length_a   1.000
_cell.length_b   1.000
_cell.length_c   1.000
_cell.angle_alpha   90.00
_cell.angle_beta   90.00
_cell.angle_gamma   90.00
#
_symmetry.space_group_name_H-M   'P 1'
#
loop_
_entity.id
_entity.type
_entity.pdbx_description
1 polymer ?
#
loop_
_entity_poly.entity_id
_entity_poly.type
_entity_poly.pdbx_seq_one_letter_code
_entity_poly.pdbx_strand_id
1 'polypeptide(L)'
;MATPEELTAFLTVATEDGILGRLLYRGAAWSLMRQAGILPDNAPPLGATIETDLAEHGFALLRGAMALRTQTGANELTSKAFERAANAF
;
A
#
# COMPACT_ATOMS: atom_id res chain seq x y z
N MET A 1 -4.95 -3.19 22.00
CA MET A 1 -5.48 -3.67 20.72
C MET A 1 -6.27 -2.53 20.11
N ALA A 2 -6.08 -2.21 18.83
CA ALA A 2 -6.79 -1.09 18.19
C ALA A 2 -8.29 -1.37 18.09
N THR A 3 -9.12 -0.35 18.31
CA THR A 3 -10.59 -0.49 18.26
C THR A 3 -11.10 -0.55 16.81
N PRO A 4 -12.33 -1.05 16.57
CA PRO A 4 -12.92 -1.04 15.23
C PRO A 4 -12.99 0.37 14.62
N GLU A 5 -13.23 1.40 15.42
CA GLU A 5 -13.30 2.80 14.98
C GLU A 5 -11.93 3.31 14.53
N GLU A 6 -10.87 3.01 15.29
CA GLU A 6 -9.48 3.37 14.95
C GLU A 6 -9.05 2.69 13.64
N LEU A 7 -9.37 1.40 13.49
CA LEU A 7 -9.07 0.63 12.29
C LEU A 7 -9.86 1.14 11.08
N THR A 8 -11.13 1.49 11.27
CA THR A 8 -11.98 2.07 10.22
C THR A 8 -11.44 3.41 9.75
N ALA A 9 -11.07 4.30 10.68
CA ALA A 9 -10.47 5.60 10.36
C ALA A 9 -9.15 5.44 9.59
N PHE A 10 -8.25 4.57 10.09
CA PHE A 10 -6.99 4.26 9.44
C PHE A 10 -7.20 3.74 8.01
N LEU A 11 -8.03 2.71 7.83
CA LEU A 11 -8.26 2.10 6.52
C LEU A 11 -8.97 3.05 5.55
N THR A 12 -9.86 3.92 6.03
CA THR A 12 -10.54 4.91 5.19
C THR A 12 -9.53 5.85 4.56
N VAL A 13 -8.61 6.41 5.36
CA VAL A 13 -7.53 7.29 4.88
C VAL A 13 -6.56 6.51 3.99
N ALA A 14 -6.10 5.34 4.44
CA ALA A 14 -5.07 4.58 3.74
C ALA A 14 -5.55 3.96 2.41
N THR A 15 -6.86 3.82 2.21
CA THR A 15 -7.46 3.32 0.95
C THR A 15 -8.07 4.41 0.10
N GLU A 16 -7.91 5.68 0.47
CA GLU A 16 -8.39 6.82 -0.30
C GLU A 16 -7.72 6.88 -1.68
N ASP A 17 -8.49 7.23 -2.70
CA ASP A 17 -8.02 7.18 -4.06
C ASP A 17 -6.93 8.23 -4.29
N GLY A 18 -5.82 7.80 -4.90
CA GLY A 18 -4.67 8.67 -5.23
C GLY A 18 -3.48 8.58 -4.27
N ILE A 19 -3.64 8.11 -3.03
CA ILE A 19 -2.48 7.87 -2.13
C ILE A 19 -1.68 6.67 -2.66
N LEU A 20 -2.32 5.50 -2.76
CA LEU A 20 -1.70 4.31 -3.33
C LEU A 20 -1.39 4.51 -4.82
N GLY A 21 -2.27 5.19 -5.57
CA GLY A 21 -2.05 5.44 -7.00
C GLY A 21 -0.71 6.13 -7.26
N ARG A 22 -0.36 7.17 -6.50
CA ARG A 22 0.94 7.86 -6.63
C ARG A 22 2.12 6.97 -6.27
N LEU A 23 2.00 6.13 -5.24
CA LEU A 23 3.01 5.16 -4.85
C LEU A 23 3.21 4.07 -5.92
N LEU A 24 2.12 3.53 -6.47
CA LEU A 24 2.16 2.51 -7.53
C LEU A 24 2.72 3.05 -8.85
N TYR A 25 2.29 4.23 -9.28
CA TYR A 25 2.87 4.86 -10.49
C TYR A 25 4.38 5.05 -10.34
N ARG A 26 4.84 5.39 -9.14
CA ARG A 26 6.25 5.58 -8.81
C ARG A 26 7.01 4.25 -8.77
N GLY A 27 6.48 3.23 -8.11
CA GLY A 27 7.07 1.89 -8.09
C GLY A 27 7.13 1.23 -9.48
N ALA A 28 6.05 1.33 -10.26
CA ALA A 28 5.98 0.79 -11.62
C ALA A 28 6.96 1.49 -12.58
N ALA A 29 7.03 2.83 -12.54
CA ALA A 29 8.01 3.58 -13.34
C ALA A 29 9.44 3.15 -13.00
N TRP A 30 9.73 2.88 -11.72
CA TRP A 30 11.05 2.48 -11.26
C TRP A 30 11.41 1.04 -11.63
N SER A 31 10.46 0.10 -11.52
CA SER A 31 10.65 -1.28 -11.99
C SER A 31 10.95 -1.34 -13.50
N LEU A 32 10.24 -0.52 -14.30
CA LEU A 32 10.45 -0.40 -15.75
C LEU A 32 11.78 0.26 -16.14
N MET A 33 12.33 1.14 -15.29
CA MET A 33 13.63 1.79 -15.56
C MET A 33 14.81 0.84 -15.35
N ARG A 34 14.65 -0.23 -14.56
CA ARG A 34 15.75 -1.16 -14.29
C ARG A 34 16.10 -1.97 -15.54
N GLN A 35 17.38 -1.95 -15.90
CA GLN A 35 17.95 -2.87 -16.89
C GLN A 35 18.72 -3.96 -16.14
N ALA A 36 18.37 -5.23 -16.36
CA ALA A 36 18.92 -6.37 -15.62
C ALA A 36 18.82 -6.21 -14.08
N GLY A 37 17.77 -5.55 -13.60
CA GLY A 37 17.57 -5.31 -12.18
C GLY A 37 18.45 -4.20 -11.59
N ILE A 38 19.14 -3.38 -12.41
CA ILE A 38 19.96 -2.24 -11.97
C ILE A 38 19.32 -0.94 -12.45
N LEU A 39 19.19 0.04 -11.57
CA LEU A 39 18.72 1.38 -11.92
C LEU A 39 19.86 2.15 -12.61
N PRO A 40 19.65 2.75 -13.80
CA PRO A 40 20.69 3.52 -14.47
C PRO A 40 20.99 4.83 -13.73
N ASP A 41 22.24 5.30 -13.80
CA ASP A 41 22.75 6.47 -13.08
C ASP A 41 22.01 7.78 -13.37
N ASN A 42 21.29 7.85 -14.49
CA ASN A 42 20.51 9.01 -14.92
C ASN A 42 19.02 8.93 -14.56
N ALA A 43 18.60 7.96 -13.74
CA ALA A 43 17.22 7.86 -13.29
C ALA A 43 16.81 9.08 -12.46
N PRO A 44 15.59 9.60 -12.63
CA PRO A 44 15.08 10.69 -11.80
C PRO A 44 15.03 10.26 -10.32
N PRO A 45 15.22 11.19 -9.37
CA PRO A 45 15.22 10.87 -7.94
C PRO A 45 13.82 10.46 -7.50
N LEU A 46 13.57 9.16 -7.44
CA LEU A 46 12.59 8.57 -6.54
C LEU A 46 13.29 8.23 -5.23
N GLY A 47 12.57 8.36 -4.10
CA GLY A 47 13.14 8.07 -2.79
C GLY A 47 13.75 6.66 -2.80
N ALA A 48 14.96 6.52 -2.24
CA ALA A 48 15.71 5.25 -2.22
C ALA A 48 14.93 4.10 -1.54
N THR A 49 13.85 4.42 -0.83
CA THR A 49 13.00 3.52 -0.06
C THR A 49 11.70 3.17 -0.78
N ILE A 50 11.46 3.55 -2.04
CA ILE A 50 10.13 3.40 -2.67
C ILE A 50 9.58 1.96 -2.66
N GLU A 51 10.43 0.95 -2.84
CA GLU A 51 10.02 -0.47 -2.71
C GLU A 51 9.61 -0.80 -1.27
N THR A 52 10.41 -0.34 -0.31
CA THR A 52 10.15 -0.51 1.13
C THR A 52 8.87 0.21 1.53
N ASP A 53 8.69 1.47 1.10
CA ASP A 53 7.51 2.28 1.38
C ASP A 53 6.23 1.61 0.84
N LEU A 54 6.31 1.03 -0.35
CA LEU A 54 5.19 0.31 -0.96
C LEU A 54 4.86 -0.97 -0.19
N ALA A 55 5.88 -1.77 0.14
CA ALA A 55 5.70 -3.00 0.91
C ALA A 55 5.17 -2.72 2.33
N GLU A 56 5.73 -1.72 3.03
CA GLU A 56 5.28 -1.30 4.36
C GLU A 56 3.82 -0.83 4.34
N HIS A 57 3.45 -0.07 3.33
CA HIS A 57 2.07 0.36 3.13
C HIS A 57 1.12 -0.83 2.87
N GLY A 58 1.51 -1.77 2.00
CA GLY A 58 0.78 -3.00 1.75
C GLY A 58 0.56 -3.84 3.02
N PHE A 59 1.62 -4.03 3.81
CA PHE A 59 1.53 -4.76 5.09
C PHE A 59 0.72 -4.02 6.16
N ALA A 60 0.75 -2.69 6.19
CA ALA A 60 -0.07 -1.90 7.10
C ALA A 60 -1.57 -2.07 6.79
N LEU A 61 -1.95 -1.99 5.51
CA LEU A 61 -3.31 -2.26 5.05
C LEU A 61 -3.74 -3.70 5.37
N LEU A 62 -2.89 -4.69 5.09
CA LEU A 62 -3.19 -6.10 5.35
C LEU A 62 -3.47 -6.36 6.84
N ARG A 63 -2.60 -5.85 7.74
CA ARG A 63 -2.81 -5.98 9.19
C ARG A 63 -4.09 -5.29 9.64
N GLY A 64 -4.33 -4.07 9.18
CA GLY A 64 -5.54 -3.31 9.53
C GLY A 64 -6.81 -4.03 9.08
N ALA A 65 -6.82 -4.52 7.85
CA ALA A 65 -7.95 -5.25 7.26
C ALA A 65 -8.26 -6.55 8.00
N MET A 66 -7.22 -7.33 8.33
CA MET A 66 -7.37 -8.56 9.12
C MET A 66 -7.92 -8.27 10.51
N ALA A 67 -7.35 -7.28 11.22
CA ALA A 67 -7.77 -6.91 12.56
C ALA A 67 -9.22 -6.38 12.60
N LEU A 68 -9.63 -5.59 11.61
CA LEU A 68 -11.01 -5.09 11.52
C LEU A 68 -11.97 -6.24 11.19
N ARG A 69 -11.61 -7.08 10.21
CA ARG A 69 -12.45 -8.22 9.79
C ARG A 69 -12.69 -9.22 10.91
N THR A 70 -11.70 -9.45 11.79
CA THR A 70 -11.88 -10.30 12.98
C THR A 70 -12.90 -9.73 13.96
N GLN A 71 -13.02 -8.40 14.05
CA GLN A 71 -13.92 -7.72 14.99
C GLN A 71 -15.33 -7.48 14.43
N THR A 72 -15.43 -7.13 13.15
CA THR A 72 -16.70 -6.68 12.53
C THR A 72 -17.22 -7.61 11.45
N GLY A 73 -16.50 -8.69 11.13
CA GLY A 73 -16.78 -9.51 9.95
C GLY A 73 -16.37 -8.84 8.64
N ALA A 74 -16.72 -9.46 7.51
CA ALA A 74 -16.42 -8.93 6.19
C ALA A 74 -17.34 -7.74 5.86
N ASN A 75 -16.76 -6.68 5.29
CA ASN A 75 -17.47 -5.51 4.79
C ASN A 75 -16.70 -4.86 3.62
N GLU A 76 -17.31 -3.87 2.98
CA GLU A 76 -16.73 -3.16 1.82
C GLU A 76 -15.34 -2.58 2.12
N LEU A 77 -15.15 -1.97 3.28
CA LEU A 77 -13.87 -1.36 3.68
C LEU A 77 -12.76 -2.42 3.82
N THR A 78 -13.05 -3.55 4.45
CA THR A 78 -12.09 -4.65 4.58
C THR A 78 -11.73 -5.24 3.21
N SER A 79 -12.71 -5.43 2.32
CA SER A 79 -12.46 -5.90 0.95
C SER A 79 -11.59 -4.93 0.16
N LYS A 80 -11.91 -3.62 0.20
CA LYS A 80 -11.11 -2.57 -0.43
C LYS A 80 -9.69 -2.53 0.12
N ALA A 81 -9.53 -2.67 1.43
CA ALA A 81 -8.21 -2.70 2.07
C ALA A 81 -7.37 -3.90 1.63
N PHE A 82 -7.96 -5.09 1.49
CA PHE A 82 -7.27 -6.26 0.93
C PHE A 82 -6.86 -6.05 -0.53
N GLU A 83 -7.75 -5.51 -1.37
CA GLU A 83 -7.43 -5.18 -2.77
C GLU A 83 -6.28 -4.17 -2.87
N ARG A 84 -6.32 -3.11 -2.06
CA ARG A 84 -5.26 -2.08 -2.02
C ARG A 84 -3.94 -2.65 -1.49
N ALA A 85 -3.98 -3.53 -0.50
CA ALA A 85 -2.79 -4.25 -0.02
C ALA A 85 -2.19 -5.15 -1.11
N ALA A 86 -3.03 -5.87 -1.86
CA ALA A 86 -2.57 -6.75 -2.95
C ALA A 86 -1.91 -5.99 -4.09
N ASN A 87 -2.39 -4.79 -4.42
CA ASN A 87 -1.79 -3.96 -5.46
C ASN A 87 -0.40 -3.42 -5.08
N ALA A 88 -0.03 -3.44 -3.80
CA ALA A 88 1.27 -2.97 -3.32
C ALA A 88 2.40 -4.00 -3.52
N PHE A 89 2.09 -5.19 -4.03
CA PHE A 89 3.03 -6.27 -4.34
C PHE A 89 2.93 -6.65 -5.82
#